data_AF-A0A6L4YR11-F1
#
_entry.id   AF-A0A6L4YR11-F1
#
_cell.length_a   1.000
_cell.length_b   1.000
_cell.length_c   1.000
_cell.angle_alpha   90.00
_cell.angle_beta   90.00
_cell.angle_gamma   90.00
#
_symmetry.space_group_name_H-M   'P 1'
#
loop_
_entity.id
_entity.type
_entity.pdbx_description
1 polymer ?
#
loop_
_entity_poly.entity_id
_entity_poly.type
_entity_poly.pdbx_seq_one_letter_code
_entity_poly.pdbx_strand_id
1 'polypeptide(L)' 'RINDENRKKEFGFIAQEVEVALTEAGASDTGIISIDDEGLYSMRYNDLIAPMVKAIQELSKENAELLKRIEKLENNK' A
#
# COMPACT_ATOMS: atom_id res chain seq x y z
N ARG A 1 7.92 -18.99 6.07
CA ARG A 1 8.63 -19.43 4.82
C ARG A 1 8.78 -20.95 4.80
N ILE A 2 9.00 -21.56 3.62
CA ILE A 2 9.44 -22.95 3.51
C ILE A 2 10.74 -23.04 4.33
N ASN A 3 10.75 -23.85 5.40
CA ASN A 3 11.84 -23.99 6.39
C ASN A 3 11.91 -22.99 7.56
N ASP A 4 10.82 -22.33 7.96
CA ASP A 4 10.80 -21.65 9.28
C ASP A 4 10.49 -22.64 10.42
N GLU A 5 11.54 -23.21 11.02
CA GLU A 5 11.46 -24.13 12.17
C GLU A 5 10.76 -23.52 13.39
N ASN A 6 10.80 -22.19 13.54
CA ASN A 6 10.24 -21.48 14.68
C ASN A 6 8.79 -21.02 14.47
N ARG A 7 8.22 -21.24 13.27
CA ARG A 7 6.86 -20.83 12.87
C ARG A 7 6.48 -19.45 13.40
N LYS A 8 7.35 -18.47 13.16
CA LYS A 8 7.14 -17.12 13.69
C LYS A 8 5.92 -16.51 13.01
N LYS A 9 5.16 -15.73 13.77
CA LYS A 9 4.10 -14.89 13.20
C LYS A 9 4.76 -13.76 12.42
N GLU A 10 4.49 -13.73 11.12
CA GLU A 10 4.93 -12.67 10.21
C GLU A 10 3.70 -11.86 9.79
N PHE A 11 3.88 -10.55 9.66
CA PHE A 11 2.88 -9.64 9.11
C PHE A 11 3.42 -9.10 7.79
N GLY A 12 2.58 -9.12 6.77
CA GLY A 12 2.95 -8.70 5.42
C GLY A 12 1.74 -8.71 4.50
N PHE A 13 2.00 -8.56 3.21
CA PHE A 13 0.98 -8.59 2.18
C PHE A 13 1.04 -9.89 1.40
N ILE A 14 -0.09 -10.25 0.79
CA ILE A 14 -0.16 -11.34 -0.17
C ILE A 14 0.24 -10.78 -1.54
N ALA A 15 1.28 -11.33 -2.14
CA ALA A 15 1.87 -10.80 -3.37
C ALA A 15 0.87 -10.74 -4.54
N GLN A 16 -0.01 -11.73 -4.65
CA GLN A 16 -1.06 -11.78 -5.67
C GLN A 16 -2.11 -10.68 -5.47
N GLU A 17 -2.47 -10.37 -4.23
CA GLU A 17 -3.40 -9.26 -3.94
C GLU A 17 -2.76 -7.91 -4.29
N VAL A 18 -1.46 -7.77 -4.06
CA VAL A 18 -0.72 -6.55 -4.42
C VAL A 18 -0.56 -6.42 -5.94
N GLU A 19 -0.37 -7.50 -6.68
CA GLU A 19 -0.36 -7.49 -8.16
C GLU A 19 -1.69 -6.97 -8.73
N VAL A 20 -2.82 -7.44 -8.19
CA VAL A 20 -4.15 -6.96 -8.58
C VAL A 20 -4.29 -5.47 -8.26
N ALA A 21 -3.94 -5.05 -7.04
CA ALA A 21 -4.03 -3.64 -6.63
C ALA A 21 -3.14 -2.72 -7.49
N LEU A 22 -1.93 -3.15 -7.84
CA LEU A 22 -1.05 -2.41 -8.74
C LEU A 22 -1.67 -2.29 -10.14
N THR A 23 -2.33 -3.33 -10.62
CA THR A 23 -3.01 -3.31 -11.92
C THR A 23 -4.20 -2.36 -11.93
N GLU A 24 -5.03 -2.38 -10.90
CA GLU A 24 -6.15 -1.44 -10.74
C GLU A 24 -5.67 0.01 -10.62
N ALA A 25 -4.50 0.23 -10.01
CA ALA A 25 -3.87 1.54 -9.90
C ALA A 25 -3.12 2.00 -11.16
N GLY A 26 -3.07 1.19 -12.23
CA GLY A 26 -2.33 1.50 -13.46
C GLY A 26 -0.81 1.44 -13.30
N ALA A 27 -0.31 0.64 -12.36
CA ALA A 27 1.10 0.48 -11.98
C ALA A 27 1.59 -0.98 -12.15
N SER A 28 1.03 -1.73 -13.10
CA SER A 28 1.41 -3.12 -13.40
C SER A 28 2.86 -3.27 -13.88
N ASP A 29 3.49 -2.21 -14.37
CA ASP A 29 4.87 -2.19 -14.90
C ASP A 29 5.93 -1.92 -13.83
N THR A 30 5.56 -1.99 -12.55
CA THR A 30 6.47 -1.80 -11.43
C THR A 30 7.27 -3.08 -11.12
N GLY A 31 8.53 -2.91 -10.68
CA GLY A 31 9.34 -4.03 -10.19
C GLY A 31 8.99 -4.50 -8.76
N ILE A 32 7.82 -4.11 -8.23
CA ILE A 32 7.40 -4.44 -6.86
C ILE A 32 7.16 -5.94 -6.72
N ILE A 33 6.56 -6.57 -7.73
CA ILE A 33 6.28 -8.00 -7.79
C ILE A 33 7.22 -8.65 -8.82
N SER A 34 7.73 -9.83 -8.49
CA SER A 34 8.45 -10.68 -9.42
C SER A 34 7.98 -12.12 -9.27
N ILE A 35 7.85 -12.82 -10.40
CA ILE A 35 7.50 -14.24 -10.47
C ILE A 35 8.71 -14.95 -11.07
N ASP A 36 9.21 -16.00 -10.41
CA ASP A 36 10.28 -16.82 -10.97
C ASP A 36 9.75 -17.90 -11.93
N ASP A 37 10.67 -18.66 -12.53
CA ASP A 37 10.34 -19.69 -13.52
C ASP A 37 9.46 -20.83 -12.95
N GLU A 38 9.42 -20.99 -11.61
CA GLU A 38 8.59 -21.98 -10.92
C GLU A 38 7.22 -21.42 -10.49
N GLY A 39 6.94 -20.14 -10.80
CA GLY A 39 5.69 -19.47 -10.46
C GLY A 39 5.65 -18.92 -9.03
N LEU A 40 6.79 -18.83 -8.34
CA LEU A 40 6.84 -18.28 -6.99
C LEU A 40 6.82 -16.76 -7.02
N TYR A 41 5.80 -16.19 -6.38
CA TYR A 41 5.67 -14.74 -6.21
C TYR A 41 6.60 -14.23 -5.11
N SER A 42 7.33 -13.16 -5.43
CA SER A 42 8.19 -12.42 -4.51
C SER A 42 7.87 -10.92 -4.54
N MET A 43 8.16 -10.23 -3.43
CA MET A 43 7.86 -8.81 -3.25
C MET A 43 9.08 -8.00 -2.81
N ARG A 44 9.29 -6.83 -3.43
CA ARG A 44 10.23 -5.81 -2.96
C ARG A 44 9.52 -4.81 -2.05
N TYR A 45 9.38 -5.17 -0.77
CA TYR A 45 8.65 -4.36 0.23
C TYR A 45 9.11 -2.90 0.33
N ASN A 46 10.39 -2.61 0.12
CA ASN A 46 10.93 -1.25 0.22
C ASN A 46 10.35 -0.31 -0.84
N ASP A 47 9.95 -0.83 -2.00
CA ASP A 47 9.38 -0.02 -3.07
C ASP A 47 7.97 0.48 -2.72
N LEU A 48 7.30 -0.14 -1.74
CA LEU A 48 6.01 0.33 -1.22
C LEU A 48 6.15 1.57 -0.33
N ILE A 49 7.36 1.90 0.14
CA ILE A 49 7.56 3.05 1.05
C ILE A 49 7.20 4.36 0.35
N ALA A 50 7.65 4.56 -0.89
CA ALA A 50 7.37 5.78 -1.65
C ALA A 50 5.86 6.01 -1.89
N PRO A 51 5.09 5.06 -2.45
CA PRO A 51 3.65 5.23 -2.63
C PRO A 51 2.91 5.35 -1.29
N MET A 52 3.36 4.66 -0.24
CA MET A 52 2.75 4.79 1.10
C MET A 52 2.94 6.20 1.69
N VAL A 53 4.15 6.77 1.59
CA VAL A 53 4.40 8.16 2.00
C VAL A 53 3.52 9.12 1.21
N LYS A 54 3.38 8.89 -0.11
CA LYS A 54 2.52 9.72 -0.95
C LYS A 54 1.05 9.63 -0.53
N ALA A 55 0.53 8.44 -0.29
CA ALA A 55 -0.83 8.23 0.19
C ALA A 55 -1.08 8.94 1.54
N ILE A 56 -0.13 8.87 2.47
CA ILE A 56 -0.23 9.58 3.76
C ILE A 56 -0.25 11.11 3.56
N GLN A 57 0.55 11.65 2.64
CA GLN A 57 0.54 13.08 2.32
C GLN A 57 -0.81 13.52 1.73
N GLU A 58 -1.36 12.75 0.80
CA GLU A 58 -2.67 13.02 0.19
C GLU A 58 -3.79 12.96 1.22
N LEU A 59 -3.81 11.92 2.05
CA LEU A 59 -4.76 11.78 3.15
C LEU A 59 -4.66 12.95 4.15
N SER A 60 -3.43 13.38 4.48
CA SER A 60 -3.23 14.50 5.41
C SER A 60 -3.77 15.81 4.82
N LYS A 61 -3.60 16.01 3.51
CA LYS A 61 -4.14 17.17 2.80
C LYS A 61 -5.67 17.15 2.78
N GLU A 62 -6.27 16.01 2.41
CA GLU A 62 -7.73 15.84 2.40
C GLU A 62 -8.32 16.09 3.79
N ASN A 63 -7.72 15.53 4.84
CA ASN A 63 -8.17 15.74 6.21
C ASN A 63 -8.11 17.23 6.62
N ALA A 64 -7.05 17.95 6.25
CA ALA A 64 -6.96 19.39 6.50
C ALA A 64 -8.04 20.19 5.75
N GLU A 65 -8.42 19.78 4.54
CA GLU A 65 -9.50 20.40 3.77
C GLU A 65 -10.88 20.11 4.40
N LEU A 66 -11.10 18.87 4.84
CA LEU A 66 -12.32 18.46 5.55
C LEU A 66 -12.49 19.23 6.87
N LEU A 67 -11.44 19.37 7.68
CA LEU A 67 -11.48 20.13 8.92
C LEU A 67 -11.85 21.61 8.68
N LYS A 68 -11.27 22.25 7.66
CA LYS A 68 -11.65 23.62 7.28
C LYS A 68 -13.11 23.73 6.86
N ARG A 69 -13.66 22.71 6.20
CA ARG A 69 -15.07 22.68 5.79
C ARG A 69 -15.99 22.52 6.99
N ILE A 70 -15.62 21.65 7.95
CA ILE A 70 -16.35 21.47 9.20
C ILE A 70 -16.40 22.79 9.98
N GLU A 71 -15.26 23.45 10.18
CA GLU A 71 -15.17 24.72 10.90
C GLU A 71 -16.08 25.81 10.27
N LYS A 72 -16.10 25.91 8.93
CA LYS A 72 -17.01 26.84 8.24
C LYS A 72 -18.49 26.51 8.46
N LEU A 73 -18.84 25.23 8.51
CA LEU A 73 -20.23 24.80 8.72
C LEU A 73 -20.67 24.99 10.17
N GLU A 74 -19.77 24.80 11.13
CA GLU A 74 -20.01 25.02 12.56
C GLU A 74 -20.15 26.50 12.89
N ASN A 75 -19.33 27.36 12.30
CA ASN A 75 -19.38 28.82 12.52
C ASN A 75 -20.54 29.53 11.78
N ASN A 76 -21.20 28.85 10.85
CA ASN A 76 -22.37 29.35 10.12
C ASN A 76 -23.71 28.94 10.78
N LYS A 77 -23.68 28.30 11.95
CA LYS A 77 -24.85 28.01 12.79
C LYS A 77 -24.95 29.02 13.93
#